data_AF-A0A2E7ZUL0-F1
#
_entry.id   AF-A0A2E7ZUL0-F1
#
_cell.length_a   1.000
_cell.length_b   1.000
_cell.length_c   1.000
_cell.angle_alpha   90.00
_cell.angle_beta   90.00
_cell.angle_gamma   90.00
#
_symmetry.space_group_name_H-M   'P 1'
#
loop_
_entity.id
_entity.type
_entity.pdbx_description
1 polymer ?
#
loop_
_entity_poly.entity_id
_entity_poly.type
_entity_poly.pdbx_seq_one_letter_code
_entity_poly.pdbx_strand_id
1 'polypeptide(L)'
;MANTVKLKRSAVAGKVPSTGDLALGELALNTFDGKAYIKKSANGTDEVIEIGSASTPMVLTTKRVIDENVVVASGENILSINDVTVANGFSVEVPTGSTWIVVG
;
A
#
# COMPACT_ATOMS: atom_id res chain seq x y z
N MET A 1 31.19 15.46 -10.46
CA MET A 1 31.46 14.75 -9.19
C MET A 1 30.15 14.20 -8.67
N ALA A 2 30.09 12.94 -8.27
CA ALA A 2 28.88 12.33 -7.70
C ALA A 2 29.03 12.25 -6.17
N ASN A 3 28.12 12.85 -5.41
CA ASN A 3 28.04 12.63 -3.97
C ASN A 3 27.24 11.36 -3.70
N THR A 4 27.80 10.45 -2.91
CA THR A 4 27.08 9.26 -2.46
C THR A 4 26.29 9.60 -1.20
N VAL A 5 24.97 9.71 -1.32
CA VAL A 5 24.08 9.80 -0.15
C VAL A 5 23.75 8.39 0.32
N LYS A 6 24.13 8.05 1.56
CA LYS A 6 23.77 6.76 2.19
C LYS A 6 22.54 6.96 3.06
N LEU A 7 21.45 6.27 2.73
CA LEU A 7 20.22 6.26 3.51
C LEU A 7 20.18 5.06 4.46
N LYS A 8 19.38 5.16 5.53
CA LYS A 8 19.04 3.99 6.36
C LYS A 8 18.29 2.99 5.48
N ARG A 9 18.73 1.73 5.45
CA ARG A 9 18.14 0.71 4.59
C ARG A 9 17.96 -0.62 5.30
N SER A 10 16.92 -1.35 4.93
CA SER A 10 16.64 -2.72 5.38
C SER A 10 16.40 -3.63 4.17
N ALA A 11 16.90 -4.86 4.25
CA ALA A 11 16.60 -5.92 3.29
C ALA A 11 15.62 -6.97 3.85
N VAL A 12 15.02 -6.70 5.01
CA VAL A 12 14.02 -7.59 5.64
C VAL A 12 12.64 -7.29 5.06
N ALA A 13 11.97 -8.31 4.55
CA ALA A 13 10.61 -8.23 4.00
C ALA A 13 9.60 -7.67 5.02
N GLY A 14 8.70 -6.81 4.56
CA GLY A 14 7.66 -6.16 5.36
C GLY A 14 8.18 -5.20 6.43
N LYS A 15 9.49 -4.92 6.49
CA LYS A 15 10.06 -4.07 7.52
C LYS A 15 9.71 -2.61 7.27
N VAL A 16 8.96 -2.03 8.21
CA VAL A 16 8.69 -0.59 8.31
C VAL A 16 9.54 0.00 9.45
N PRO A 17 10.21 1.15 9.26
CA PRO A 17 10.93 1.85 10.32
C PRO A 17 9.97 2.38 11.39
N SER A 18 10.39 2.38 12.65
CA SER A 18 9.69 3.09 13.72
C SER A 18 10.08 4.56 13.79
N THR A 19 9.33 5.37 14.54
CA THR A 19 9.67 6.79 14.78
C THR A 19 10.98 6.98 15.55
N GLY A 20 11.46 5.96 16.28
CA GLY A 20 12.78 5.96 16.93
C GLY A 20 13.91 5.54 16.00
N ASP A 21 13.61 4.96 14.84
CA ASP A 21 14.62 4.54 13.87
C ASP A 21 15.16 5.68 13.00
N LEU A 22 14.47 6.82 12.95
CA LEU A 22 14.75 7.91 12.02
C LEU A 22 14.74 9.27 12.75
N ALA A 23 15.65 10.15 12.35
CA ALA A 23 15.54 11.56 12.67
C ALA A 23 14.43 12.24 11.84
N LEU A 24 13.92 13.38 12.32
CA LEU A 24 12.92 14.15 11.58
C LEU A 24 13.47 14.57 10.21
N GLY A 25 12.74 14.27 9.13
CA GLY A 25 13.18 14.53 7.75
C GLY A 25 14.13 13.48 7.16
N GLU A 26 14.53 12.47 7.92
CA GLU A 26 15.37 11.39 7.41
C GLU A 26 14.58 10.42 6.53
N LEU A 27 15.24 9.94 5.46
CA LEU A 27 14.70 8.97 4.52
C LEU A 27 15.23 7.56 4.81
N ALA A 28 14.34 6.57 4.69
CA ALA A 28 14.69 5.17 4.78
C ALA A 28 14.15 4.36 3.60
N LEU A 29 14.84 3.26 3.28
CA LEU A 29 14.48 2.36 2.19
C LEU A 29 14.35 0.93 2.68
N ASN A 30 13.29 0.24 2.24
CA ASN A 30 13.22 -1.21 2.27
C ASN A 30 13.58 -1.73 0.87
N THR A 31 14.76 -2.30 0.73
CA THR A 31 15.28 -2.79 -0.55
C THR A 31 14.71 -4.15 -0.95
N PHE A 32 14.02 -4.85 -0.04
CA PHE A 32 13.32 -6.10 -0.37
C PHE A 32 11.98 -5.79 -1.03
N ASP A 33 11.18 -4.92 -0.42
CA ASP A 33 9.83 -4.56 -0.92
C ASP A 33 9.84 -3.39 -1.91
N GLY A 34 10.98 -2.70 -2.06
CA GLY A 34 11.09 -1.51 -2.90
C GLY A 34 10.31 -0.30 -2.36
N LYS A 35 10.20 -0.19 -1.03
CA LYS A 35 9.44 0.86 -0.34
C LYS A 35 10.35 1.96 0.20
N ALA A 36 9.88 3.20 0.16
CA ALA A 36 10.55 4.39 0.69
C ALA A 36 9.71 5.03 1.80
N TYR A 37 10.39 5.45 2.87
CA TYR A 37 9.77 6.02 4.06
C TYR A 37 10.43 7.34 4.45
N ILE A 38 9.66 8.24 5.06
CA ILE A 38 10.18 9.45 5.70
C ILE A 38 9.54 9.62 7.08
N LYS A 39 10.33 10.12 8.03
CA LYS A 39 9.78 10.62 9.29
C LYS A 39 9.33 12.07 9.12
N LYS A 40 8.07 12.35 9.39
CA LYS A 40 7.48 13.69 9.44
C LYS A 40 6.93 13.98 10.84
N SER A 41 6.62 15.25 11.08
CA SER A 41 5.88 15.68 12.27
C SER A 41 4.69 16.51 11.81
N ALA A 42 3.50 16.18 12.32
CA ALA A 42 2.28 16.95 12.10
C ALA A 42 1.72 17.33 13.47
N ASN A 43 1.57 18.63 13.73
CA ASN A 43 1.07 19.16 15.00
C ASN A 43 1.82 18.62 16.24
N GLY A 44 3.13 18.38 16.12
CA GLY A 44 3.97 17.88 17.21
C GLY A 44 3.91 16.36 17.42
N THR A 45 3.19 15.61 16.58
CA THR A 45 3.21 14.15 16.59
C THR A 45 4.10 13.63 15.47
N ASP A 46 5.10 12.84 15.86
CA ASP A 46 6.03 12.21 14.93
C ASP A 46 5.43 10.94 14.32
N GLU A 47 5.52 10.82 13.00
CA GLU A 47 5.03 9.67 12.25
C GLU A 47 6.01 9.29 11.15
N VAL A 48 6.14 7.99 10.90
CA VAL A 48 6.84 7.46 9.72
C VAL A 48 5.78 7.12 8.68
N ILE A 49 5.88 7.73 7.51
CA ILE A 49 4.97 7.49 6.39
C ILE A 49 5.71 6.84 5.23
N GLU A 50 5.00 6.01 4.47
CA GLU A 50 5.46 5.52 3.16
C GLU A 50 5.23 6.61 2.11
N ILE A 51 6.25 6.86 1.28
CA ILE A 51 6.21 7.90 0.23
C ILE A 51 6.44 7.32 -1.17
N GLY A 52 6.62 6.01 -1.27
CA GLY A 52 6.75 5.30 -2.54
C GLY A 52 6.89 3.79 -2.33
N SER A 53 6.30 3.02 -3.22
CA SER A 53 6.36 1.55 -3.26
C SER A 53 6.56 1.08 -4.70
N ALA A 54 7.40 0.08 -4.90
CA ALA A 54 7.60 -0.57 -6.21
C ALA A 54 6.54 -1.63 -6.52
N SER A 55 5.73 -2.04 -5.53
CA SER A 55 4.62 -2.98 -5.73
C SER A 55 3.29 -2.28 -5.56
N THR A 56 2.45 -2.31 -6.59
CA THR A 56 1.00 -2.18 -6.46
C THR A 56 0.48 -3.60 -6.22
N PRO A 57 0.04 -3.97 -5.00
CA PRO A 57 -0.51 -5.29 -4.83
C PRO A 57 -1.83 -5.37 -5.61
N MET A 58 -1.98 -6.48 -6.31
CA MET A 58 -3.17 -6.79 -7.08
C MET A 58 -3.83 -7.97 -6.37
N VAL A 59 -5.07 -7.79 -5.94
CA VAL A 59 -5.87 -8.82 -5.29
C VAL A 59 -6.59 -9.62 -6.37
N LEU A 60 -6.23 -10.90 -6.53
CA LEU A 60 -6.92 -11.82 -7.43
C LEU A 60 -8.05 -12.54 -6.68
N THR A 61 -9.26 -12.55 -7.22
CA THR A 61 -10.41 -13.24 -6.61
C THR A 61 -11.18 -14.09 -7.62
N THR A 62 -11.66 -15.23 -7.13
CA THR A 62 -12.57 -16.14 -7.84
C THR A 62 -14.01 -16.06 -7.31
N LYS A 63 -14.25 -15.26 -6.26
CA LYS A 63 -15.56 -15.14 -5.59
C LYS A 63 -16.59 -14.58 -6.59
N ARG A 64 -17.59 -15.39 -6.93
CA ARG A 64 -18.64 -15.04 -7.91
C ARG A 64 -19.79 -14.25 -7.30
N VAL A 65 -20.02 -14.39 -5.99
CA VAL A 65 -21.11 -13.71 -5.29
C VAL A 65 -20.52 -12.96 -4.11
N ILE A 66 -20.74 -11.65 -4.05
CA ILE A 66 -20.33 -10.79 -2.93
C ILE A 66 -21.51 -10.70 -1.96
N ASP A 67 -21.35 -11.37 -0.82
CA ASP A 67 -22.31 -11.54 0.27
C ASP A 67 -21.84 -10.83 1.57
N GLU A 68 -20.92 -9.88 1.43
CA GLU A 68 -20.42 -9.01 2.48
C GLU A 68 -20.01 -7.65 1.90
N ASN A 69 -19.95 -6.61 2.73
CA ASN A 69 -19.45 -5.31 2.28
C ASN A 69 -17.94 -5.38 2.09
N VAL A 70 -17.46 -5.02 0.89
CA VAL A 70 -16.05 -5.03 0.53
C VAL A 70 -15.57 -3.59 0.33
N VAL A 71 -14.43 -3.25 0.95
CA VAL A 71 -13.71 -2.00 0.69
C VAL A 71 -12.34 -2.35 0.13
N VAL A 72 -12.05 -1.91 -1.09
CA VAL A 72 -10.71 -2.06 -1.67
C VAL A 72 -9.76 -1.14 -0.90
N ALA A 73 -8.63 -1.68 -0.43
CA ALA A 73 -7.65 -0.86 0.25
C ALA A 73 -7.07 0.20 -0.72
N SER A 74 -6.79 1.39 -0.20
CA SER A 74 -6.31 2.51 -1.01
C SER A 74 -5.00 2.15 -1.73
N GLY A 75 -4.99 2.28 -3.06
CA GLY A 75 -3.84 1.97 -3.89
C GLY A 75 -3.74 0.50 -4.30
N GLU A 76 -4.70 -0.34 -3.91
CA GLU A 76 -4.81 -1.72 -4.35
C GLU A 76 -5.71 -1.84 -5.58
N ASN A 77 -5.42 -2.81 -6.45
CA ASN A 77 -6.30 -3.14 -7.57
C ASN A 77 -6.89 -4.54 -7.38
N ILE A 78 -8.15 -4.74 -7.75
CA ILE A 78 -8.80 -6.05 -7.70
C ILE A 78 -9.03 -6.58 -9.11
N LEU A 79 -8.71 -7.85 -9.34
CA LEU A 79 -9.06 -8.59 -10.53
C LEU A 79 -9.97 -9.76 -10.16
N SER A 80 -11.22 -9.74 -10.63
CA SER A 80 -12.11 -10.89 -10.61
C SER A 80 -12.00 -11.65 -11.92
N ILE A 81 -11.72 -12.95 -11.87
CA ILE A 81 -11.56 -13.80 -13.06
C ILE A 81 -12.79 -14.62 -13.43
N ASN A 82 -13.90 -14.36 -12.74
CA ASN A 82 -15.22 -14.90 -13.04
C ASN A 82 -16.22 -13.74 -13.06
N ASP A 83 -17.41 -14.00 -13.61
CA ASP A 83 -18.57 -13.14 -13.39
C ASP A 83 -18.78 -12.86 -11.89
N VAL A 84 -19.08 -11.60 -11.58
CA VAL A 84 -19.38 -11.16 -10.22
C VAL A 84 -20.84 -10.70 -10.13
N THR A 85 -21.54 -11.23 -9.12
CA THR A 85 -22.85 -10.77 -8.66
C THR A 85 -22.69 -10.15 -7.26
N VAL A 86 -23.14 -8.93 -7.06
CA VAL A 86 -23.24 -8.33 -5.72
C VAL A 86 -24.61 -8.65 -5.15
N ALA A 87 -24.68 -9.35 -4.02
CA ALA A 87 -25.94 -9.72 -3.40
C ALA A 87 -26.65 -8.49 -2.83
N ASN A 88 -27.99 -8.55 -2.75
CA ASN A 88 -28.80 -7.43 -2.30
C ASN A 88 -28.43 -7.01 -0.87
N GLY A 89 -28.29 -5.71 -0.64
CA GLY A 89 -27.89 -5.14 0.65
C GLY A 89 -26.37 -5.06 0.88
N PHE A 90 -25.55 -5.52 -0.08
CA PHE A 90 -24.10 -5.40 -0.01
C PHE A 90 -23.55 -4.42 -1.06
N SER A 91 -22.36 -3.90 -0.79
CA SER A 91 -21.66 -2.98 -1.70
C SER A 91 -20.18 -3.32 -1.83
N VAL A 92 -19.60 -2.85 -2.93
CA VAL A 92 -18.15 -2.80 -3.13
C VAL A 92 -17.75 -1.35 -3.29
N GLU A 93 -16.88 -0.87 -2.42
CA GLU A 93 -16.32 0.47 -2.49
C GLU A 93 -14.91 0.41 -3.08
N VAL A 94 -14.71 1.12 -4.19
CA VAL A 94 -13.41 1.28 -4.87
C VAL A 94 -12.96 2.73 -4.69
N PRO A 95 -11.94 3.01 -3.86
CA PRO A 95 -11.48 4.37 -3.61
C PRO A 95 -10.69 4.94 -4.78
N THR A 96 -10.47 6.25 -4.79
CA THR A 96 -9.69 6.93 -5.83
C THR A 96 -8.27 6.36 -5.92
N GLY A 97 -7.78 6.17 -7.15
CA GLY A 97 -6.48 5.53 -7.40
C GLY A 97 -6.49 4.00 -7.34
N SER A 98 -7.64 3.38 -7.10
CA SER A 98 -7.85 1.93 -7.15
C SER A 98 -8.74 1.56 -8.34
N THR A 99 -8.61 0.34 -8.84
CA THR A 99 -9.46 -0.19 -9.91
C THR A 99 -9.98 -1.57 -9.53
N TRP A 100 -11.21 -1.87 -9.95
CA TRP A 100 -11.76 -3.20 -9.90
C TRP A 100 -12.14 -3.64 -11.31
N ILE A 101 -11.48 -4.68 -11.80
CA ILE A 101 -11.69 -5.24 -13.13
C ILE A 101 -12.37 -6.60 -12.96
N VAL A 102 -13.50 -6.78 -13.64
CA VAL A 102 -14.18 -8.06 -13.73
C VAL A 102 -13.98 -8.60 -15.14
N VAL A 103 -13.30 -9.74 -15.23
CA VAL A 103 -13.12 -10.50 -16.46
C VAL A 103 -14.04 -11.70 -16.35
N GLY A 104 -15.14 -11.67 -17.09
CA GLY A 104 -16.11 -12.77 -17.21
C GLY A 104 -15.68 -13.80 -18.24
#